data_AF-A0A963RV21-F1
#
_entry.id   AF-A0A963RV21-F1
#
_cell.length_a   1.000
_cell.length_b   1.000
_cell.length_c   1.000
_cell.angle_alpha   90.00
_cell.angle_beta   90.00
_cell.angle_gamma   90.00
#
_symmetry.space_group_name_H-M   'P 1'
#
loop_
_entity.id
_entity.type
_entity.pdbx_description
1 polymer ?
#
loop_
_entity_poly.entity_id
_entity_poly.type
_entity_poly.pdbx_seq_one_letter_code
_entity_poly.pdbx_strand_id
1 'polypeptide(L)'
;MTSTLPPPPDPFVTDDAATRNRFIRERLNFQLFAMGRTTQMGAFLAAVLLWSIFFLLTREALVFAWAALVHSAQACRSWMFWRNARDYPPSRFPDTQPSRAVAHVVPVLAATAVAWGLSAWLLIPPGGAHDAQAPILVVVLFGMMAASIPAIMPQPRAVLAWLTPITLLLAARFAWMGGAQGWIM
;
A
#
# COMPACT_ATOMS: atom_id res chain seq x y z
N MET A 1 -33.69 44.69 34.47
CA MET A 1 -32.72 44.37 33.41
C MET A 1 -31.82 43.27 33.93
N THR A 2 -32.19 42.01 33.69
CA THR A 2 -31.53 40.82 34.22
C THR A 2 -30.48 40.34 33.22
N SER A 3 -29.24 40.30 33.69
CA SER A 3 -28.03 39.90 32.96
C SER A 3 -28.18 38.51 32.32
N THR A 4 -28.10 38.44 30.99
CA THR A 4 -27.90 37.22 30.22
C THR A 4 -26.41 36.95 30.10
N LEU A 5 -25.80 36.38 31.14
CA LEU A 5 -24.52 35.70 30.97
C LEU A 5 -24.81 34.27 30.49
N PRO A 6 -24.22 33.82 29.36
CA PRO A 6 -24.32 32.42 28.97
C PRO A 6 -23.74 31.53 30.07
N PRO A 7 -24.29 30.32 30.28
CA PRO A 7 -23.79 29.40 31.30
C PRO A 7 -22.30 29.12 31.09
N PRO A 8 -21.52 28.91 32.17
CA PRO A 8 -20.11 28.57 32.04
C PRO A 8 -19.97 27.30 31.18
N PRO A 9 -18.97 27.23 30.28
CA PRO A 9 -18.77 26.07 29.43
C PRO A 9 -18.50 24.83 30.29
N ASP A 10 -19.23 23.76 29.99
CA ASP A 10 -19.23 22.51 30.73
C ASP A 10 -17.84 21.83 30.63
N PRO A 11 -17.15 21.54 31.75
CA PRO A 11 -15.79 20.98 31.74
C PRO A 11 -15.69 19.57 31.13
N PHE A 12 -16.80 18.96 30.74
CA PHE A 12 -16.89 17.60 30.18
C PHE A 12 -16.90 17.56 28.64
N VAL A 13 -16.96 18.69 27.94
CA VAL A 13 -17.02 18.73 26.46
C VAL A 13 -15.68 18.31 25.79
N THR A 14 -14.59 18.22 26.55
CA THR A 14 -13.28 17.75 26.04
C THR A 14 -13.19 16.23 25.93
N ASP A 15 -13.92 15.46 26.75
CA ASP A 15 -13.85 14.00 26.78
C ASP A 15 -14.58 13.35 25.59
N ASP A 16 -15.66 13.98 25.11
CA ASP A 16 -16.44 13.50 23.96
C ASP A 16 -15.66 13.60 22.65
N ALA A 17 -14.95 14.70 22.43
CA ALA A 17 -14.18 14.89 21.20
C ALA A 17 -12.99 13.92 21.12
N ALA A 18 -12.27 13.72 22.22
CA ALA A 18 -11.13 12.82 22.29
C ALA A 18 -11.54 11.35 22.18
N THR A 19 -12.62 10.95 22.86
CA THR A 19 -13.15 9.59 22.83
C THR A 19 -13.75 9.26 21.46
N ARG A 20 -14.52 10.18 20.87
CA ARG A 20 -15.05 10.05 19.50
C ARG A 20 -13.93 9.94 18.48
N ASN A 21 -12.89 10.76 18.58
CA ASN A 21 -11.73 10.70 17.69
C ASN A 21 -10.99 9.36 17.81
N ARG A 22 -10.84 8.82 19.03
CA ARG A 22 -10.26 7.49 19.24
C ARG A 22 -11.10 6.41 18.58
N PHE A 23 -12.41 6.40 18.79
CA PHE A 23 -13.32 5.42 18.20
C PHE A 23 -13.32 5.46 16.66
N ILE A 24 -13.40 6.66 16.07
CA ILE A 24 -13.29 6.85 14.62
C ILE A 24 -11.98 6.25 14.10
N ARG A 25 -10.86 6.53 14.77
CA ARG A 25 -9.55 6.02 14.37
C ARG A 25 -9.48 4.50 14.41
N GLU A 26 -10.00 3.88 15.46
CA GLU A 26 -9.99 2.42 15.60
C GLU A 26 -10.89 1.73 14.56
N ARG A 27 -11.98 2.37 14.14
CA ARG A 27 -12.84 1.88 13.05
C ARG A 27 -12.18 2.02 11.69
N LEU A 28 -11.47 3.12 11.42
CA LEU A 28 -10.66 3.29 10.21
C LEU A 28 -9.54 2.25 10.12
N ASN A 29 -8.90 1.92 11.25
CA ASN A 29 -7.91 0.85 11.34
C ASN A 29 -8.49 -0.53 10.98
N PHE A 30 -9.71 -0.80 11.46
CA PHE A 30 -10.42 -2.04 11.12
C PHE A 30 -10.74 -2.11 9.62
N GLN A 31 -11.21 -1.01 9.02
CA GLN A 31 -11.46 -0.93 7.57
C GLN A 31 -10.19 -1.18 6.74
N LEU A 32 -9.06 -0.59 7.14
CA LEU A 32 -7.74 -0.81 6.53
C LEU A 32 -7.35 -2.30 6.59
N PHE A 33 -7.59 -2.96 7.72
CA PHE A 33 -7.30 -4.38 7.88
C PHE A 33 -8.22 -5.28 7.05
N ALA A 34 -9.53 -5.02 7.08
CA ALA A 34 -10.53 -5.80 6.36
C ALA A 34 -10.34 -5.71 4.83
N MET A 35 -10.19 -4.50 4.30
CA MET A 35 -9.92 -4.28 2.87
C MET A 35 -8.49 -4.68 2.48
N GLY A 36 -7.55 -4.61 3.42
CA GLY A 36 -6.18 -5.07 3.24
C GLY A 36 -6.07 -6.58 2.97
N ARG A 37 -7.00 -7.38 3.51
CA ARG A 37 -7.06 -8.84 3.27
C ARG A 37 -7.62 -9.18 1.89
N THR A 38 -8.65 -8.47 1.43
CA THR A 38 -9.28 -8.73 0.12
C THR A 38 -8.36 -8.36 -1.04
N THR A 39 -7.61 -7.25 -0.90
CA THR A 39 -6.65 -6.79 -1.91
C THR A 39 -5.43 -7.70 -2.06
N GLN A 40 -5.13 -8.54 -1.07
CA GLN A 40 -3.93 -9.38 -1.07
C GLN A 40 -3.98 -10.47 -2.15
N MET A 41 -5.14 -11.06 -2.38
CA MET A 41 -5.32 -12.06 -3.45
C MET A 41 -5.12 -11.43 -4.83
N GLY A 42 -5.68 -10.22 -5.04
CA GLY A 42 -5.50 -9.47 -6.28
C GLY A 42 -4.03 -9.14 -6.54
N ALA A 43 -3.29 -8.70 -5.52
CA ALA A 43 -1.86 -8.42 -5.63
C ALA A 43 -1.03 -9.68 -5.94
N PHE A 44 -1.39 -10.83 -5.35
CA PHE A 44 -0.73 -12.10 -5.65
C PHE A 44 -0.93 -12.51 -7.11
N LEU A 45 -2.17 -12.49 -7.59
CA LEU A 45 -2.49 -12.83 -8.98
C LEU A 45 -1.83 -11.86 -9.97
N ALA A 46 -1.82 -10.56 -9.67
CA ALA A 46 -1.13 -9.56 -10.48
C ALA A 46 0.37 -9.83 -10.56
N ALA A 47 1.01 -10.21 -9.44
CA ALA A 47 2.43 -10.55 -9.42
C ALA A 47 2.72 -11.80 -10.28
N VAL A 48 1.92 -12.86 -10.12
CA VAL A 48 2.06 -14.10 -10.90
C VAL A 48 1.93 -13.83 -12.39
N LEU A 49 0.90 -13.08 -12.78
CA LEU A 49 0.65 -12.73 -14.17
C LEU A 49 1.81 -11.89 -14.73
N LEU A 50 2.25 -10.87 -13.99
CA LEU A 50 3.29 -9.96 -14.44
C LEU A 50 4.63 -10.68 -14.65
N TRP A 51 5.11 -11.45 -13.68
CA TRP A 51 6.38 -12.16 -13.86
C TRP A 51 6.27 -13.26 -14.92
N SER A 52 5.12 -13.92 -15.07
CA SER A 52 4.91 -14.92 -16.14
C SER A 52 5.00 -14.28 -17.52
N ILE A 53 4.32 -13.16 -17.75
CA ILE A 53 4.37 -12.42 -19.02
C ILE A 53 5.80 -11.96 -19.31
N PHE A 54 6.47 -11.33 -18.34
CA PHE A 54 7.83 -10.84 -18.53
C PHE A 54 8.81 -11.97 -18.80
N PHE A 55 8.74 -13.09 -18.08
CA PHE A 55 9.60 -14.24 -18.34
C PHE A 55 9.36 -14.82 -19.75
N LEU A 56 8.11 -14.91 -20.19
CA LEU A 56 7.80 -15.38 -21.55
C LEU A 56 8.36 -14.46 -22.64
N LEU A 57 8.34 -13.15 -22.41
CA LEU A 57 8.79 -12.13 -23.37
C LEU A 57 10.31 -11.94 -23.38
N THR A 58 10.96 -11.91 -22.22
CA THR A 58 12.39 -11.55 -22.10
C THR A 58 13.29 -12.77 -21.91
N ARG A 59 12.76 -13.87 -21.36
CA ARG A 59 13.51 -15.07 -20.95
C ARG A 59 14.63 -14.79 -19.94
N GLU A 60 14.56 -13.66 -19.25
CA GLU A 60 15.57 -13.21 -18.30
C GLU A 60 15.40 -13.82 -16.90
N ALA A 61 16.50 -14.21 -16.27
CA ALA A 61 16.49 -14.78 -14.92
C ALA A 61 16.16 -13.74 -13.83
N LEU A 62 16.43 -12.45 -14.09
CA LEU A 62 16.13 -11.34 -13.17
C LEU A 62 14.64 -11.23 -12.83
N VAL A 63 13.77 -11.73 -13.72
CA VAL A 63 12.32 -11.81 -13.48
C VAL A 63 12.02 -12.64 -12.23
N PHE A 64 12.75 -13.73 -12.00
CA PHE A 64 12.58 -14.56 -10.82
C PHE A 64 13.12 -13.90 -9.54
N ALA A 65 14.17 -13.08 -9.65
CA ALA A 65 14.67 -12.30 -8.51
C ALA A 65 13.59 -11.30 -8.04
N TRP A 66 12.93 -10.62 -8.98
CA TRP A 66 11.81 -9.75 -8.67
C TRP A 66 10.60 -10.53 -8.11
N ALA A 67 10.27 -11.68 -8.70
CA ALA A 67 9.18 -12.53 -8.23
C ALA A 67 9.42 -13.00 -6.78
N ALA A 68 10.64 -13.44 -6.46
CA ALA A 68 11.01 -13.82 -5.10
C ALA A 68 10.88 -12.65 -4.12
N LEU A 69 11.30 -11.45 -4.52
CA LEU A 69 11.18 -10.23 -3.72
C LEU A 69 9.71 -9.88 -3.42
N VAL A 70 8.86 -9.82 -4.44
CA VAL A 70 7.45 -9.44 -4.27
C VAL A 70 6.66 -10.48 -3.48
N HIS A 71 6.91 -11.77 -3.71
CA HIS A 71 6.26 -12.83 -2.94
C HIS A 71 6.76 -12.88 -1.49
N SER A 72 8.03 -12.55 -1.22
CA SER A 72 8.54 -12.40 0.15
C SER A 72 7.84 -11.25 0.88
N ALA A 73 7.64 -10.11 0.22
CA ALA A 73 6.88 -8.99 0.79
C ALA A 73 5.41 -9.36 1.06
N GLN A 74 4.76 -10.08 0.12
CA GLN A 74 3.40 -10.59 0.29
C GLN A 74 3.30 -11.60 1.44
N ALA A 75 4.25 -12.53 1.56
CA ALA A 75 4.30 -13.50 2.64
C ALA A 75 4.49 -12.81 4.00
N CYS A 76 5.40 -11.84 4.09
CA CYS A 76 5.61 -11.01 5.28
C CYS A 76 4.32 -10.30 5.70
N ARG A 77 3.64 -9.64 4.75
CA ARG A 77 2.34 -8.98 5.00
C ARG A 77 1.27 -9.97 5.47
N SER A 78 1.19 -11.13 4.84
CA SER A 78 0.25 -12.20 5.21
C SER A 78 0.48 -12.67 6.63
N TRP A 79 1.75 -12.91 6.99
CA TRP A 79 2.14 -13.36 8.31
C TRP A 79 1.80 -12.33 9.38
N MET A 80 2.03 -11.04 9.11
CA MET A 80 1.65 -9.97 10.04
C MET A 80 0.14 -9.86 10.21
N PHE A 81 -0.64 -9.99 9.14
CA PHE A 81 -2.10 -10.02 9.26
C PHE A 81 -2.61 -11.23 10.04
N TRP A 82 -2.02 -12.40 9.83
CA TRP A 82 -2.34 -13.60 10.59
C TRP A 82 -2.02 -13.43 12.08
N ARG A 83 -0.83 -12.93 12.39
CA ARG A 83 -0.42 -12.63 13.76
C ARG A 83 -1.35 -11.61 14.42
N ASN A 84 -1.71 -10.56 13.69
CA ASN A 84 -2.62 -9.54 14.19
C ASN A 84 -4.02 -10.09 14.47
N ALA A 85 -4.55 -10.96 13.60
CA ALA A 85 -5.84 -11.63 13.83
C ALA A 85 -5.82 -12.56 15.05
N ARG A 86 -4.66 -13.16 15.35
CA ARG A 86 -4.46 -13.98 16.54
C ARG A 86 -4.38 -13.14 17.82
N ASP A 87 -3.64 -12.03 17.79
CA ASP A 87 -3.43 -11.15 18.95
C ASP A 87 -4.67 -10.28 19.25
N TYR A 88 -5.48 -9.97 18.23
CA TYR A 88 -6.70 -9.18 18.31
C TYR A 88 -7.88 -9.92 17.68
N PRO A 89 -8.43 -10.96 18.34
CA PRO A 89 -9.48 -11.78 17.79
C PRO A 89 -10.81 -11.00 17.64
N PRO A 90 -11.60 -11.26 16.59
CA PRO A 90 -12.88 -10.59 16.36
C PRO A 90 -13.88 -10.72 17.51
N SER A 91 -13.81 -11.81 18.29
CA SER A 91 -14.67 -12.02 19.47
C SER A 91 -14.47 -10.96 20.56
N ARG A 92 -13.27 -10.35 20.64
CA ARG A 92 -12.94 -9.30 21.61
C ARG A 92 -12.98 -7.90 21.01
N PHE A 93 -12.79 -7.80 19.69
CA PHE A 93 -12.72 -6.54 18.96
C PHE A 93 -13.51 -6.65 17.63
N PRO A 94 -14.85 -6.62 17.67
CA PRO A 94 -15.68 -6.94 16.52
C PRO A 94 -15.58 -5.92 15.38
N ASP A 95 -15.35 -4.63 15.69
CA ASP A 95 -15.35 -3.53 14.70
C ASP A 95 -14.26 -2.47 14.94
N THR A 96 -13.31 -2.75 15.81
CA THR A 96 -12.25 -1.80 16.19
C THR A 96 -10.90 -2.48 16.19
N GLN A 97 -9.85 -1.76 15.81
CA GLN A 97 -8.49 -2.20 16.07
C GLN A 97 -7.69 -1.12 16.79
N PRO A 98 -7.07 -1.43 17.94
CA PRO A 98 -6.27 -0.46 18.67
C PRO A 98 -5.08 -0.02 17.81
N SER A 99 -4.62 1.22 17.97
CA SER A 99 -3.59 1.80 17.08
C SER A 99 -2.29 0.96 17.02
N ARG A 100 -1.94 0.25 18.10
CA ARG A 100 -0.79 -0.67 18.14
C ARG A 100 -0.94 -1.90 17.24
N ALA A 101 -2.18 -2.36 17.00
CA ALA A 101 -2.48 -3.49 16.15
C ALA A 101 -2.12 -3.21 14.68
N VAL A 102 -2.23 -1.95 14.25
CA VAL A 102 -1.94 -1.54 12.86
C VAL A 102 -0.60 -0.78 12.70
N ALA A 103 0.20 -0.66 13.76
CA ALA A 103 1.45 0.11 13.72
C ALA A 103 2.45 -0.44 12.68
N HIS A 104 2.40 -1.74 12.40
CA HIS A 104 3.26 -2.40 11.41
C HIS A 104 2.76 -2.24 9.96
N VAL A 105 1.52 -1.79 9.74
CA VAL A 105 0.92 -1.74 8.39
C VAL A 105 1.68 -0.79 7.48
N VAL A 106 2.00 0.42 7.97
CA VAL A 106 2.73 1.44 7.19
C VAL A 106 4.12 0.98 6.74
N PRO A 107 5.02 0.48 7.63
CA PRO A 107 6.35 0.03 7.19
C PRO A 107 6.29 -1.18 6.25
N VAL A 108 5.38 -2.13 6.48
CA VAL A 108 5.18 -3.28 5.56
C VAL A 108 4.68 -2.82 4.20
N LEU A 109 3.75 -1.87 4.18
CA LEU A 109 3.22 -1.32 2.94
C LEU A 109 4.32 -0.58 2.15
N ALA A 110 5.18 0.16 2.83
CA ALA A 110 6.35 0.80 2.21
C ALA A 110 7.33 -0.24 1.63
N ALA A 111 7.65 -1.31 2.37
CA ALA A 111 8.50 -2.38 1.86
C ALA A 111 7.88 -3.09 0.65
N THR A 112 6.56 -3.30 0.68
CA THR A 112 5.82 -3.87 -0.46
C THR A 112 5.86 -2.93 -1.67
N ALA A 113 5.67 -1.61 -1.44
CA ALA A 113 5.76 -0.58 -2.48
C ALA A 113 7.15 -0.53 -3.12
N VAL A 114 8.21 -0.66 -2.34
CA VAL A 114 9.59 -0.75 -2.85
C VAL A 114 9.76 -2.00 -3.73
N ALA A 115 9.28 -3.17 -3.28
CA ALA A 115 9.33 -4.40 -4.08
C ALA A 115 8.61 -4.25 -5.43
N TRP A 116 7.44 -3.60 -5.44
CA TRP A 116 6.72 -3.31 -6.68
C TRP A 116 7.43 -2.26 -7.54
N GLY A 117 7.96 -1.18 -6.97
CA GLY A 117 8.70 -0.16 -7.72
C GLY A 117 9.99 -0.68 -8.34
N LEU A 118 10.66 -1.63 -7.68
CA LEU A 118 11.86 -2.31 -8.22
C LEU A 118 11.58 -3.15 -9.47
N SER A 119 10.32 -3.42 -9.80
CA SER A 119 9.96 -4.06 -11.07
C SER A 119 10.51 -3.31 -12.27
N ALA A 120 10.49 -1.97 -12.26
CA ALA A 120 10.98 -1.14 -13.36
C ALA A 120 12.49 -1.29 -13.60
N TRP A 121 13.24 -1.69 -12.57
CA TRP A 121 14.68 -1.87 -12.64
C TRP A 121 15.07 -3.32 -12.99
N LEU A 122 14.32 -4.30 -12.48
CA LEU A 122 14.63 -5.71 -12.66
C LEU A 122 13.99 -6.33 -13.91
N LEU A 123 12.79 -5.89 -14.27
CA LEU A 123 12.06 -6.41 -15.44
C LEU A 123 12.40 -5.66 -16.73
N ILE A 124 12.93 -4.44 -16.61
CA ILE A 124 13.37 -3.61 -17.72
C ILE A 124 14.80 -3.13 -17.40
N PRO A 125 15.80 -4.03 -17.45
CA PRO A 125 17.18 -3.65 -17.21
C PRO A 125 17.66 -2.59 -18.23
N PRO A 126 18.65 -1.77 -17.86
CA PRO A 126 19.19 -0.74 -18.74
C PRO A 126 19.88 -1.37 -19.96
N GLY A 127 19.83 -0.68 -21.12
CA GLY A 127 20.47 -1.13 -22.36
C GLY A 127 19.52 -1.35 -23.55
N GLY A 128 18.24 -0.98 -23.43
CA GLY A 128 17.30 -0.92 -24.55
C GLY A 128 16.66 -2.24 -24.97
N ALA A 129 17.18 -3.38 -24.52
CA ALA A 129 16.73 -4.71 -24.92
C ALA A 129 15.25 -4.98 -24.60
N HIS A 130 14.70 -4.31 -23.58
CA HIS A 130 13.33 -4.55 -23.08
C HIS A 130 12.49 -3.27 -22.94
N ASP A 131 12.89 -2.18 -23.58
CA ASP A 131 12.16 -0.90 -23.44
C ASP A 131 10.75 -0.97 -24.05
N ALA A 132 10.53 -1.86 -25.03
CA ALA A 132 9.21 -2.11 -25.62
C ALA A 132 8.18 -2.66 -24.62
N GLN A 133 8.62 -3.26 -23.51
CA GLN A 133 7.76 -3.81 -22.47
C GLN A 133 7.42 -2.78 -21.37
N ALA A 134 8.02 -1.59 -21.39
CA ALA A 134 7.75 -0.52 -20.42
C ALA A 134 6.26 -0.14 -20.30
N PRO A 135 5.49 0.03 -21.39
CA PRO A 135 4.08 0.38 -21.29
C PRO A 135 3.24 -0.68 -20.56
N ILE A 136 3.56 -1.96 -20.75
CA ILE A 136 2.89 -3.08 -20.09
C ILE A 136 3.09 -2.96 -18.57
N LEU A 137 4.33 -2.72 -18.15
CA LEU A 137 4.65 -2.55 -16.74
C LEU A 137 3.92 -1.34 -16.14
N VAL A 138 3.92 -0.20 -16.82
CA VAL A 138 3.24 1.03 -16.40
C VAL A 138 1.76 0.76 -16.19
N VAL A 139 1.08 0.17 -17.18
CA VAL A 139 -0.37 -0.11 -17.09
C VAL A 139 -0.67 -1.00 -15.88
N VAL A 140 0.13 -2.03 -15.64
CA VAL A 140 -0.06 -2.93 -14.50
C VAL A 140 0.18 -2.21 -13.18
N LEU A 141 1.26 -1.42 -13.05
CA LEU A 141 1.56 -0.67 -11.82
C LEU A 141 0.49 0.38 -11.53
N PHE A 142 0.04 1.13 -12.53
CA PHE A 142 -1.02 2.12 -12.37
C PHE A 142 -2.36 1.46 -12.01
N GLY A 143 -2.73 0.37 -12.70
CA GLY A 143 -3.94 -0.39 -12.38
C GLY A 143 -3.92 -0.91 -10.94
N MET A 144 -2.79 -1.46 -10.51
CA MET A 144 -2.60 -1.94 -9.13
C MET A 144 -2.67 -0.78 -8.11
N MET A 145 -2.00 0.34 -8.40
CA MET A 145 -2.04 1.52 -7.52
C MET A 145 -3.47 2.02 -7.35
N ALA A 146 -4.22 2.17 -8.46
CA ALA A 146 -5.61 2.61 -8.45
C ALA A 146 -6.52 1.62 -7.69
N ALA A 147 -6.40 0.32 -7.95
CA ALA A 147 -7.18 -0.71 -7.27
C ALA A 147 -6.91 -0.79 -5.75
N SER A 148 -5.74 -0.31 -5.30
CA SER A 148 -5.33 -0.31 -3.90
C SER A 148 -5.87 0.87 -3.10
N ILE A 149 -6.30 1.96 -3.74
CA ILE A 149 -6.71 3.21 -3.06
C ILE A 149 -7.82 2.98 -2.03
N PRO A 150 -8.94 2.28 -2.33
CA PRO A 150 -10.02 2.11 -1.36
C PRO A 150 -9.55 1.43 -0.06
N ALA A 151 -8.58 0.52 -0.16
CA ALA A 151 -8.06 -0.17 1.01
C ALA A 151 -7.20 0.71 1.92
N ILE A 152 -6.48 1.69 1.36
CA ILE A 152 -5.48 2.50 2.09
C ILE A 152 -5.94 3.94 2.35
N MET A 153 -7.01 4.40 1.72
CA MET A 153 -7.57 5.75 1.88
C MET A 153 -7.90 6.16 3.32
N PRO A 154 -8.28 5.25 4.26
CA PRO A 154 -8.58 5.65 5.65
C PRO A 154 -7.39 6.27 6.39
N GLN A 155 -6.16 6.08 5.89
CA GLN A 155 -4.94 6.54 6.53
C GLN A 155 -4.01 7.23 5.50
N PRO A 156 -3.87 8.57 5.53
CA PRO A 156 -3.03 9.30 4.59
C PRO A 156 -1.55 8.84 4.58
N ARG A 157 -1.04 8.42 5.74
CA ARG A 157 0.32 7.85 5.83
C ARG A 157 0.46 6.54 5.06
N ALA A 158 -0.57 5.72 4.99
CA ALA A 158 -0.56 4.49 4.21
C ALA A 158 -0.60 4.80 2.70
N VAL A 159 -1.38 5.81 2.29
CA VAL A 159 -1.37 6.32 0.91
C VAL A 159 0.04 6.75 0.49
N LEU A 160 0.70 7.58 1.30
CA LEU A 160 2.07 8.04 1.03
C LEU A 160 3.07 6.88 1.02
N ALA A 161 3.01 6.00 2.02
CA ALA A 161 3.88 4.83 2.09
C ALA A 161 3.73 3.88 0.90
N TRP A 162 2.54 3.82 0.29
CA TRP A 162 2.28 3.00 -0.89
C TRP A 162 2.72 3.67 -2.19
N LEU A 163 2.27 4.90 -2.43
CA LEU A 163 2.45 5.57 -3.71
C LEU A 163 3.87 6.11 -3.88
N THR A 164 4.41 6.76 -2.86
CA THR A 164 5.69 7.48 -2.97
C THR A 164 6.84 6.57 -3.43
N PRO A 165 7.07 5.37 -2.85
CA PRO A 165 8.18 4.53 -3.29
C PRO A 165 8.02 4.01 -4.73
N ILE A 166 6.80 3.62 -5.13
CA ILE A 166 6.52 3.13 -6.48
C ILE A 166 6.77 4.25 -7.49
N THR A 167 6.17 5.42 -7.27
CA THR A 167 6.31 6.57 -8.19
C THR A 167 7.75 7.04 -8.27
N LEU A 168 8.48 7.14 -7.15
CA LEU A 168 9.87 7.56 -7.17
C LEU A 168 10.77 6.56 -7.92
N LEU A 169 10.62 5.26 -7.68
CA LEU A 169 11.43 4.23 -8.35
C LEU A 169 11.13 4.16 -9.85
N LEU A 170 9.86 4.31 -10.24
CA LEU A 170 9.44 4.35 -11.63
C LEU A 170 9.95 5.62 -12.33
N ALA A 171 9.74 6.79 -11.74
CA ALA A 171 10.23 8.07 -12.28
C ALA A 171 11.76 8.08 -12.39
N ALA A 172 12.47 7.57 -11.39
CA ALA A 172 13.93 7.43 -11.44
C ALA A 172 14.37 6.51 -12.58
N ARG A 173 13.66 5.40 -12.82
CA ARG A 173 13.95 4.50 -13.93
C ARG A 173 13.73 5.17 -15.28
N PHE A 174 12.68 5.97 -15.42
CA PHE A 174 12.33 6.65 -16.67
C PHE A 174 13.27 7.80 -16.98
N ALA A 175 13.60 8.59 -15.97
CA ALA A 175 14.66 9.60 -16.05
C ALA A 175 16.00 9.00 -16.48
N TRP A 176 16.33 7.79 -15.99
CA TRP A 176 17.55 7.07 -16.38
C TRP A 176 17.52 6.59 -17.84
N MET A 177 16.36 6.13 -18.31
CA MET A 177 16.16 5.67 -19.69
C MET A 177 16.39 6.81 -20.68
N GLY A 178 16.03 8.04 -20.30
CA GLY A 178 16.20 9.23 -21.13
C GLY A 178 15.38 9.20 -22.42
N GLY A 179 15.66 10.16 -23.32
CA GLY A 179 14.97 10.26 -24.61
C GLY A 179 13.47 10.57 -24.52
N ALA A 180 12.79 10.67 -25.67
CA ALA A 180 11.36 10.98 -25.71
C ALA A 180 10.49 9.94 -24.97
N GLN A 181 10.86 8.66 -25.01
CA GLN A 181 10.17 7.60 -24.28
C GLN A 181 10.27 7.75 -22.76
N GLY A 182 11.43 8.14 -22.21
CA GLY A 182 11.59 8.37 -20.77
C GLY A 182 10.91 9.63 -20.24
N TRP A 183 10.63 10.62 -21.11
CA TRP A 183 9.99 11.89 -20.73
C TRP A 183 8.48 11.93 -20.96
N ILE A 184 7.95 11.11 -21.87
CA ILE A 184 6.51 11.06 -22.19
C ILE A 184 5.76 10.00 -21.34
N MET A 185 6.46 8.96 -20.89
CA MET A 185 5.93 7.91 -19.99
C MET A 185 6.02 8.35 -18.52
#